data_AF-A0A372QZF6-F1
#
_entry.id   AF-A0A372QZF6-F1
#
_cell.length_a   1.000
_cell.length_b   1.000
_cell.length_c   1.000
_cell.angle_alpha   90.00
_cell.angle_beta   90.00
_cell.angle_gamma   90.00
#
_symmetry.space_group_name_H-M   'P 1'
#
loop_
_entity.id
_entity.type
_entity.pdbx_description
1 polymer ?
#
loop_
_entity_poly.entity_id
_entity_poly.type
_entity_poly.pdbx_seq_one_letter_code
_entity_poly.pdbx_strand_id
1 'polypeptide(L)'
;MSAVSQITEDIINKSEENQEEREEQDTSLILDNQYIFIQLPSGNIKVVKLQKDTNVSLGKFGTFHSNGIIGRPFGHSYEIYDNYQVKVIKNVAFYEVDETDANNKEILDDPSKQKLSYQEIEKLKKQGLEGQDIIKKMVESHSAFDQKTEYSKAKYIKRKEAKFSRVFTPIKPTLYSVWEYFFSKNPGKIRDMRIDTLSQILSLANVRAYTKMLVVDDTQGLVITGVMERLGGYGIVLGIHDGENHNYDIVRYMNFSKKNHDSLLTLSWQQVFKEEIQAPFNYQDESTLSEKDLKYYLRRKVNYERIRDTREILWRGEFDGLIVASQYQPESILETLMPYVSGSRPIIIYHINKEVLINACVYMKISKKFLNPQITESWLRQYQVLPGRIHPSMSTSGGGGYLLHATHIVINESLPTPIPSYMKQKDTLEELNKSDFCNNNSIDETVKIESLDQNVTSENHLVNNEELQEAENKRIKLE
;
A
#
# COMPACT_ATOMS: atom_id res chain seq x y z
N MET A 1 -19.96 27.27 24.48
CA MET A 1 -19.06 26.78 23.42
C MET A 1 -17.71 26.58 24.06
N SER A 2 -17.19 25.35 24.04
CA SER A 2 -16.01 24.94 24.79
C SER A 2 -14.75 25.43 24.08
N ALA A 3 -13.68 25.75 24.82
CA ALA A 3 -12.36 26.15 24.30
C ALA A 3 -11.80 25.20 23.22
N VAL A 4 -12.32 23.98 23.14
CA VAL A 4 -11.96 22.96 22.15
C VAL A 4 -12.58 23.20 20.78
N SER A 5 -13.76 23.84 20.68
CA SER A 5 -14.30 24.28 19.37
C SER A 5 -13.46 25.40 18.80
N GLN A 6 -13.03 26.33 19.67
CA GLN A 6 -12.09 27.40 19.34
C GLN A 6 -10.73 26.86 18.93
N ILE A 7 -10.17 25.81 19.54
CA ILE A 7 -8.89 25.22 19.10
C ILE A 7 -9.01 24.58 17.70
N THR A 8 -10.10 23.86 17.42
CA THR A 8 -10.30 23.31 16.07
C THR A 8 -10.56 24.38 15.02
N GLU A 9 -11.34 25.42 15.36
CA GLU A 9 -11.56 26.57 14.48
C GLU A 9 -10.30 27.43 14.34
N ASP A 10 -9.46 27.56 15.37
CA ASP A 10 -8.21 28.33 15.34
C ASP A 10 -7.11 27.60 14.56
N ILE A 11 -7.11 26.27 14.55
CA ILE A 11 -6.22 25.47 13.68
C ILE A 11 -6.67 25.62 12.21
N ILE A 12 -7.98 25.63 11.96
CA ILE A 12 -8.56 25.85 10.63
C ILE A 12 -8.34 27.30 10.18
N ASN A 13 -8.58 28.30 11.02
CA ASN A 13 -8.42 29.72 10.72
C ASN A 13 -6.95 30.15 10.64
N LYS A 14 -6.04 29.60 11.46
CA LYS A 14 -4.58 29.79 11.27
C LYS A 14 -4.07 29.19 9.96
N SER A 15 -4.80 28.22 9.39
CA SER A 15 -4.49 27.69 8.06
C SER A 15 -4.97 28.62 6.94
N GLU A 16 -5.93 29.52 7.22
CA GLU A 16 -6.46 30.51 6.28
C GLU A 16 -5.74 31.88 6.36
N GLU A 17 -5.28 32.32 7.53
CA GLU A 17 -4.59 33.62 7.68
C GLU A 17 -3.11 33.61 7.25
N ASN A 18 -2.50 32.43 7.04
CA ASN A 18 -1.12 32.29 6.51
C ASN A 18 -1.08 32.13 4.98
N GLN A 19 -1.96 32.82 4.26
CA GLN A 19 -2.07 32.73 2.80
C GLN A 19 -1.06 33.59 2.02
N GLU A 20 -0.39 34.55 2.68
CA GLU A 20 0.68 35.33 2.07
C GLU A 20 2.04 34.67 2.38
N GLU A 21 2.74 34.22 1.33
CA GLU A 21 4.05 33.52 1.32
C GLU A 21 4.05 32.01 1.68
N ARG A 22 3.36 31.17 0.92
CA ARG A 22 3.74 29.74 0.82
C ARG A 22 3.69 29.28 -0.62
N GLU A 23 4.78 29.52 -1.35
CA GLU A 23 5.01 28.89 -2.65
C GLU A 23 4.75 27.39 -2.53
N GLU A 24 3.72 26.90 -3.22
CA GLU A 24 3.52 25.48 -3.44
C GLU A 24 4.79 24.99 -4.14
N GLN A 25 5.66 24.27 -3.41
CA GLN A 25 6.93 23.80 -3.98
C GLN A 25 6.63 23.02 -5.26
N ASP A 26 7.14 23.50 -6.40
CA ASP A 26 6.93 22.83 -7.68
C ASP A 26 7.53 21.41 -7.62
N THR A 27 6.65 20.44 -7.42
CA THR A 27 7.02 19.03 -7.28
C THR A 27 7.44 18.38 -8.61
N SER A 28 7.49 19.16 -9.70
CA SER A 28 7.86 18.69 -11.04
C SER A 28 9.37 18.69 -11.26
N LEU A 29 10.10 19.54 -10.53
CA LEU A 29 11.54 19.75 -10.67
C LEU A 29 12.33 19.09 -9.53
N ILE A 30 13.56 18.70 -9.84
CA ILE A 30 14.53 18.19 -8.86
C ILE A 30 15.08 19.37 -8.08
N LEU A 31 14.78 19.45 -6.78
CA LEU A 31 15.29 20.53 -5.92
C LEU A 31 16.46 20.08 -5.06
N ASP A 32 17.15 21.06 -4.48
CA ASP A 32 18.21 20.84 -3.50
C ASP A 32 17.64 20.31 -2.17
N ASN A 33 18.49 19.59 -1.42
CA ASN A 33 18.21 19.05 -0.08
C ASN A 33 17.01 18.08 -0.02
N GLN A 34 16.63 17.50 -1.15
CA GLN A 34 15.54 16.53 -1.26
C GLN A 34 16.04 15.09 -1.40
N TYR A 35 15.27 14.14 -0.88
CA TYR A 35 15.46 12.74 -1.22
C TYR A 35 14.97 12.49 -2.65
N ILE A 36 15.76 11.80 -3.46
CA ILE A 36 15.37 11.36 -4.79
C ILE A 36 15.64 9.87 -4.94
N PHE A 37 14.86 9.24 -5.81
CA PHE A 37 15.10 7.86 -6.24
C PHE A 37 15.87 7.91 -7.56
N ILE A 38 16.87 7.05 -7.72
CA ILE A 38 17.67 6.95 -8.93
C ILE A 38 17.55 5.53 -9.44
N GLN A 39 16.89 5.36 -10.58
CA GLN A 39 16.84 4.09 -11.29
C GLN A 39 18.10 3.92 -12.13
N LEU A 40 18.76 2.80 -11.91
CA LEU A 40 19.96 2.40 -12.63
C LEU A 40 19.59 1.60 -13.91
N PRO A 41 20.52 1.41 -14.85
CA PRO A 41 20.26 0.68 -16.09
C PRO A 41 19.85 -0.78 -15.86
N SER A 42 20.21 -1.34 -14.70
CA SER A 42 19.79 -2.67 -14.28
C SER A 42 18.35 -2.75 -13.78
N GLY A 43 17.63 -1.63 -13.69
CA GLY A 43 16.31 -1.51 -13.08
C GLY A 43 16.34 -1.27 -11.57
N ASN A 44 17.49 -1.47 -10.91
CA ASN A 44 17.62 -1.30 -9.46
C ASN A 44 17.50 0.18 -9.07
N ILE A 45 16.83 0.43 -7.95
CA ILE A 45 16.62 1.78 -7.43
C ILE A 45 17.58 2.06 -6.27
N LYS A 46 18.19 3.25 -6.28
CA LYS A 46 18.97 3.81 -5.18
C LYS A 46 18.27 5.06 -4.64
N VAL A 47 18.34 5.27 -3.34
CA VAL A 47 17.88 6.51 -2.69
C VAL A 47 19.09 7.38 -2.40
N VAL A 48 18.99 8.66 -2.74
CA VAL A 48 20.04 9.66 -2.49
C VAL A 48 19.39 10.92 -1.93
N LYS A 49 19.96 11.48 -0.86
CA LYS A 49 19.64 12.85 -0.46
C LYS A 49 20.53 13.79 -1.27
N LEU A 50 19.91 14.54 -2.18
CA LEU A 50 20.62 15.43 -3.08
C LEU A 50 21.05 16.69 -2.31
N GLN A 51 22.31 17.08 -2.46
CA GLN A 51 22.85 18.33 -1.90
C GLN A 51 23.56 19.08 -3.01
N LYS A 52 23.33 20.38 -3.12
CA LYS A 52 24.02 21.25 -4.09
C LYS A 52 25.53 21.20 -3.87
N ASP A 53 26.28 21.35 -4.95
CA ASP A 53 27.74 21.39 -4.93
C ASP A 53 28.40 20.12 -4.35
N THR A 54 27.75 18.96 -4.55
CA THR A 54 28.28 17.66 -4.10
C THR A 54 28.35 16.64 -5.24
N ASN A 55 29.25 15.67 -5.09
CA ASN A 55 29.40 14.55 -6.01
C ASN A 55 28.61 13.34 -5.51
N VAL A 56 27.71 12.82 -6.35
CA VAL A 56 26.87 11.65 -6.06
C VAL A 56 27.46 10.42 -6.73
N SER A 57 27.89 9.43 -5.93
CA SER A 57 28.45 8.17 -6.43
C SER A 57 27.37 7.11 -6.66
N LEU A 58 27.32 6.56 -7.88
CA LEU A 58 26.47 5.44 -8.23
C LEU A 58 27.24 4.09 -8.23
N GLY A 59 28.48 4.07 -7.75
CA GLY A 59 29.36 2.90 -7.74
C GLY A 59 29.94 2.64 -9.13
N LYS A 60 29.82 1.41 -9.65
CA LYS A 60 30.36 1.01 -10.98
C LYS A 60 29.80 1.79 -12.18
N PHE A 61 28.70 2.52 -11.98
CA PHE A 61 28.04 3.33 -13.01
C PHE A 61 28.63 4.75 -13.11
N GLY A 62 29.52 5.12 -12.19
CA GLY A 62 30.20 6.41 -12.16
C GLY A 62 29.67 7.33 -11.06
N THR A 63 30.21 8.54 -11.07
CA THR A 63 29.86 9.63 -10.15
C THR A 63 29.44 10.84 -10.96
N PHE A 64 28.46 11.60 -10.51
CA PHE A 64 28.04 12.83 -11.17
C PHE A 64 27.95 14.00 -10.17
N HIS A 65 28.08 15.22 -10.68
CA HIS A 65 27.93 16.43 -9.88
C HIS A 65 26.44 16.81 -9.76
N SER A 66 25.95 17.05 -8.54
CA SER A 66 24.52 17.25 -8.25
C SER A 66 23.89 18.40 -9.03
N ASN A 67 24.62 19.51 -9.21
CA ASN A 67 24.17 20.67 -10.01
C ASN A 67 23.82 20.30 -11.46
N GLY A 68 24.30 19.17 -11.97
CA GLY A 68 23.97 18.68 -13.30
C GLY A 68 22.49 18.33 -13.47
N ILE A 69 21.78 17.98 -12.39
CA ILE A 69 20.37 17.56 -12.42
C ILE A 69 19.43 18.48 -11.62
N ILE A 70 19.94 19.28 -10.68
CA ILE A 70 19.13 20.24 -9.91
C ILE A 70 18.49 21.26 -10.87
N GLY A 71 17.21 21.56 -10.65
CA GLY A 71 16.40 22.46 -11.48
C GLY A 71 15.86 21.82 -12.77
N ARG A 72 16.15 20.53 -13.01
CA ARG A 72 15.62 19.78 -14.16
C ARG A 72 14.41 18.93 -13.76
N PRO A 73 13.51 18.58 -14.68
CA PRO A 73 12.37 17.72 -14.36
C PRO A 73 12.79 16.27 -14.11
N PHE A 74 11.98 15.58 -13.30
CA PHE A 74 12.08 14.13 -13.09
C PHE A 74 11.78 13.33 -14.36
N GLY A 75 12.24 12.09 -14.42
CA GLY A 75 11.92 11.13 -15.49
C GLY A 75 12.85 11.15 -16.70
N HIS A 76 13.68 12.18 -16.89
CA HIS A 76 14.74 12.15 -17.89
C HIS A 76 15.88 11.21 -17.50
N SER A 77 16.41 10.48 -18.48
CA SER A 77 17.64 9.71 -18.30
C SER A 77 18.87 10.57 -18.60
N TYR A 78 19.90 10.40 -17.79
CA TYR A 78 21.17 11.13 -17.88
C TYR A 78 22.32 10.16 -18.07
N GLU A 79 23.25 10.48 -18.97
CA GLU A 79 24.53 9.79 -19.10
C GLU A 79 25.62 10.57 -18.38
N ILE A 80 26.43 9.87 -17.60
CA ILE A 80 27.62 10.43 -16.95
C ILE A 80 28.80 10.35 -17.91
N TYR A 81 29.38 11.49 -18.25
CA TYR A 81 30.62 11.59 -19.04
C TYR A 81 31.75 12.24 -18.21
N ASP A 82 32.87 12.55 -18.86
CA ASP A 82 34.10 12.99 -18.17
C ASP A 82 33.88 14.21 -17.25
N ASN A 83 34.65 14.26 -16.16
CA ASN A 83 34.58 15.29 -15.12
C ASN A 83 33.21 15.41 -14.40
N TYR A 84 32.55 14.27 -14.16
CA TYR A 84 31.29 14.18 -13.40
C TYR A 84 30.11 14.93 -14.02
N GLN A 85 30.22 15.30 -15.30
CA GLN A 85 29.16 16.00 -16.02
C GLN A 85 28.08 15.02 -16.50
N VAL A 86 26.87 15.55 -16.70
CA VAL A 86 25.70 14.77 -17.13
C VAL A 86 25.10 15.35 -18.39
N LYS A 87 24.72 14.47 -19.31
CA LYS A 87 24.02 14.82 -20.56
C LYS A 87 22.66 14.14 -20.57
N VAL A 88 21.62 14.87 -20.96
CA VAL A 88 20.28 14.30 -21.12
C VAL A 88 20.29 13.35 -22.33
N ILE A 89 19.79 12.14 -22.14
CA ILE A 89 19.58 11.17 -23.21
C ILE A 89 18.12 11.23 -23.62
N LYS A 90 17.89 11.25 -24.93
CA LYS A 90 16.54 11.05 -25.47
C LYS A 90 16.16 9.59 -25.32
N ASN A 91 15.02 9.33 -24.67
CA ASN A 91 14.43 8.00 -24.63
C ASN A 91 14.13 7.59 -26.07
N VAL A 92 14.83 6.56 -26.56
CA VAL A 92 14.60 6.02 -27.88
C VAL A 92 13.40 5.08 -27.81
N ALA A 93 12.44 5.25 -28.71
CA ALA A 93 11.27 4.37 -28.78
C ALA A 93 11.72 2.91 -28.99
N PHE A 94 10.92 1.96 -28.49
CA PHE A 94 11.15 0.55 -28.79
C PHE A 94 11.01 0.35 -30.30
N TYR A 95 12.06 -0.14 -30.94
CA TYR A 95 11.98 -0.59 -32.32
C TYR A 95 11.28 -1.94 -32.37
N GLU A 96 10.39 -2.10 -33.35
CA GLU A 96 9.95 -3.43 -33.73
C GLU A 96 11.18 -4.23 -34.17
N VAL A 97 11.23 -5.45 -33.67
CA VAL A 97 12.31 -6.37 -33.95
C VAL A 97 11.71 -7.42 -34.86
N ASP A 98 12.04 -7.37 -36.14
CA ASP A 98 11.54 -8.33 -37.13
C ASP A 98 12.08 -9.72 -36.84
N GLU A 99 11.22 -10.73 -36.96
CA GLU A 99 11.65 -12.12 -36.88
C GLU A 99 12.42 -12.51 -38.15
N THR A 100 13.54 -13.20 -37.96
CA THR A 100 14.36 -13.76 -39.03
C THR A 100 14.39 -15.27 -38.92
N ASP A 101 14.73 -15.98 -40.01
CA ASP A 101 14.88 -17.45 -40.04
C ASP A 101 16.06 -17.98 -39.19
N ALA A 102 16.76 -17.10 -38.47
CA ALA A 102 17.86 -17.46 -37.60
C ALA A 102 17.38 -18.40 -36.49
N ASN A 103 18.17 -19.44 -36.20
CA ASN A 103 17.93 -20.38 -35.11
C ASN A 103 19.22 -20.66 -34.34
N ASN A 104 19.09 -21.29 -33.17
CA ASN A 104 20.22 -21.59 -32.29
C ASN A 104 20.86 -22.96 -32.53
N LYS A 105 20.53 -23.67 -33.62
CA LYS A 105 20.98 -25.06 -33.86
C LYS A 105 22.50 -25.21 -33.88
N GLU A 106 23.19 -24.26 -34.52
CA GLU A 106 24.65 -24.26 -34.68
C GLU A 106 25.38 -23.45 -33.57
N ILE A 107 24.64 -22.90 -32.58
CA ILE A 107 25.23 -22.09 -31.52
C ILE A 107 25.73 -22.99 -30.39
N LEU A 108 27.05 -23.20 -30.34
CA LEU A 108 27.73 -23.85 -29.20
C LEU A 108 27.95 -22.86 -28.04
N ASP A 109 27.87 -23.30 -26.79
CA ASP A 109 28.19 -22.44 -25.64
C ASP A 109 29.71 -22.42 -25.41
N ASP A 110 30.36 -21.32 -25.76
CA ASP A 110 31.81 -21.15 -25.63
C ASP A 110 32.13 -19.74 -25.10
N PRO A 111 32.77 -19.63 -23.91
CA PRO A 111 33.21 -18.35 -23.35
C PRO A 111 34.17 -17.56 -24.26
N SER A 112 34.90 -18.22 -25.16
CA SER A 112 35.87 -17.59 -26.08
C SER A 112 35.21 -16.70 -27.14
N LYS A 113 33.88 -16.82 -27.31
CA LYS A 113 33.10 -16.05 -28.29
C LYS A 113 33.10 -14.56 -28.03
N GLN A 114 33.30 -14.11 -26.79
CA GLN A 114 33.48 -12.71 -26.47
C GLN A 114 34.98 -12.40 -26.34
N LYS A 115 35.54 -11.76 -27.36
CA LYS A 115 36.96 -11.42 -27.42
C LYS A 115 37.34 -10.24 -26.52
N LEU A 116 36.41 -9.32 -26.24
CA LEU A 116 36.67 -8.13 -25.44
C LEU A 116 36.60 -8.44 -23.94
N SER A 117 37.72 -8.29 -23.26
CA SER A 117 37.85 -8.54 -21.83
C SER A 117 37.24 -7.43 -20.97
N TYR A 118 36.95 -7.73 -19.71
CA TYR A 118 36.46 -6.72 -18.76
C TYR A 118 37.46 -5.58 -18.53
N GLN A 119 38.76 -5.89 -18.48
CA GLN A 119 39.81 -4.89 -18.27
C GLN A 119 39.91 -3.92 -19.46
N GLU A 120 39.76 -4.41 -20.69
CA GLU A 120 39.72 -3.55 -21.89
C GLU A 120 38.48 -2.66 -21.90
N ILE A 121 37.33 -3.16 -21.45
CA ILE A 121 36.11 -2.34 -21.29
C ILE A 121 36.34 -1.22 -20.27
N GLU A 122 37.00 -1.49 -19.15
CA GLU A 122 37.35 -0.43 -18.19
C GLU A 122 38.33 0.60 -18.76
N LYS A 123 39.29 0.17 -19.60
CA LYS A 123 40.17 1.09 -20.32
C LYS A 123 39.39 1.98 -21.28
N LEU A 124 38.46 1.41 -22.06
CA LEU A 124 37.59 2.19 -22.97
C LEU A 124 36.73 3.20 -22.20
N LYS A 125 36.21 2.82 -21.03
CA LYS A 125 35.48 3.74 -20.15
C LYS A 125 36.35 4.88 -19.62
N LYS A 126 37.60 4.59 -19.26
CA LYS A 126 38.58 5.60 -18.81
C LYS A 126 39.04 6.53 -19.94
N GLN A 127 39.00 6.06 -21.18
CA GLN A 127 39.25 6.87 -22.37
C GLN A 127 38.06 7.76 -22.78
N GLY A 128 36.98 7.77 -21.99
CA GLY A 128 35.82 8.63 -22.24
C GLY A 128 34.90 8.16 -23.36
N LEU A 129 35.03 6.92 -23.87
CA LEU A 129 34.09 6.42 -24.88
C LEU A 129 32.66 6.35 -24.33
N GLU A 130 31.70 6.78 -25.15
CA GLU A 130 30.27 6.73 -24.84
C GLU A 130 29.81 5.28 -24.60
N GLY A 131 28.80 5.10 -23.73
CA GLY A 131 28.30 3.77 -23.40
C GLY A 131 27.81 3.00 -24.62
N GLN A 132 27.19 3.69 -25.57
CA GLN A 132 26.71 3.11 -26.83
C GLN A 132 27.85 2.57 -27.70
N ASP A 133 28.97 3.29 -27.80
CA ASP A 133 30.11 2.86 -28.61
C ASP A 133 30.86 1.67 -28.00
N ILE A 134 30.89 1.60 -26.67
CA ILE A 134 31.39 0.40 -25.96
C ILE A 134 30.52 -0.81 -26.31
N ILE A 135 29.20 -0.64 -26.38
CA ILE A 135 28.28 -1.72 -26.72
C ILE A 135 28.45 -2.15 -28.18
N LYS A 136 28.58 -1.20 -29.12
CA LYS A 136 28.87 -1.49 -30.54
C LYS A 136 30.14 -2.31 -30.69
N LYS A 137 31.25 -1.86 -30.08
CA LYS A 137 32.52 -2.61 -30.07
C LYS A 137 32.37 -4.00 -29.46
N MET A 138 31.53 -4.16 -28.44
CA MET A 138 31.28 -5.45 -27.80
C MET A 138 30.46 -6.41 -28.66
N VAL A 139 29.58 -5.86 -29.50
CA VAL A 139 28.83 -6.61 -30.51
C VAL A 139 29.76 -7.04 -31.64
N GLU A 140 30.56 -6.12 -32.18
CA GLU A 140 31.56 -6.40 -33.22
C GLU A 140 32.62 -7.43 -32.79
N SER A 141 33.01 -7.42 -31.51
CA SER A 141 33.98 -8.38 -30.96
C SER A 141 33.41 -9.77 -30.69
N HIS A 142 32.09 -9.96 -30.81
CA HIS A 142 31.42 -11.21 -30.51
C HIS A 142 31.27 -12.09 -31.76
N SER A 143 32.06 -13.17 -31.85
CA SER A 143 32.20 -13.97 -33.07
C SER A 143 30.91 -14.64 -33.58
N ALA A 144 29.99 -14.98 -32.69
CA ALA A 144 28.73 -15.64 -33.03
C ALA A 144 27.51 -14.73 -32.77
N PHE A 145 27.66 -13.41 -32.93
CA PHE A 145 26.55 -12.49 -32.69
C PHE A 145 25.51 -12.58 -33.81
N ASP A 146 25.98 -12.70 -35.06
CA ASP A 146 25.12 -12.74 -36.25
C ASP A 146 24.26 -13.99 -36.34
N GLN A 147 24.72 -15.10 -35.75
CA GLN A 147 23.99 -16.36 -35.67
C GLN A 147 22.78 -16.30 -34.73
N LYS A 148 22.69 -15.27 -33.88
CA LYS A 148 21.59 -15.13 -32.91
C LYS A 148 20.32 -14.64 -33.60
N THR A 149 19.17 -15.07 -33.07
CA THR A 149 17.89 -14.47 -33.42
C THR A 149 17.85 -12.98 -33.04
N GLU A 150 17.03 -12.19 -33.71
CA GLU A 150 16.94 -10.75 -33.44
C GLU A 150 16.51 -10.44 -32.01
N TYR A 151 15.58 -11.23 -31.44
CA TYR A 151 15.24 -11.12 -30.02
C TYR A 151 16.42 -11.44 -29.09
N SER A 152 17.26 -12.42 -29.46
CA SER A 152 18.45 -12.78 -28.69
C SER A 152 19.52 -11.70 -28.77
N LYS A 153 19.68 -11.04 -29.92
CA LYS A 153 20.53 -9.86 -30.10
C LYS A 153 20.05 -8.71 -29.23
N ALA A 154 18.76 -8.38 -29.28
CA ALA A 154 18.16 -7.33 -28.44
C ALA A 154 18.32 -7.64 -26.93
N LYS A 155 18.07 -8.88 -26.49
CA LYS A 155 18.28 -9.31 -25.11
C LYS A 155 19.75 -9.23 -24.70
N TYR A 156 20.66 -9.56 -25.60
CA TYR A 156 22.10 -9.42 -25.37
C TYR A 156 22.48 -7.96 -25.14
N ILE A 157 22.09 -7.06 -26.04
CA ILE A 157 22.36 -5.62 -25.97
C ILE A 157 21.82 -5.03 -24.67
N LYS A 158 20.54 -5.25 -24.35
CA LYS A 158 19.91 -4.75 -23.11
C LYS A 158 20.65 -5.19 -21.85
N ARG A 159 21.16 -6.42 -21.82
CA ARG A 159 21.98 -6.94 -20.71
C ARG A 159 23.35 -6.25 -20.63
N LYS A 160 23.96 -5.90 -21.76
CA LYS A 160 25.23 -5.16 -21.79
C LYS A 160 25.03 -3.71 -21.38
N GLU A 161 23.97 -3.05 -21.84
CA GLU A 161 23.53 -1.73 -21.38
C GLU A 161 23.36 -1.72 -19.86
N ALA A 162 22.58 -2.65 -19.31
CA ALA A 162 22.36 -2.78 -17.88
C ALA A 162 23.66 -2.91 -17.05
N LYS A 163 24.72 -3.47 -17.63
CA LYS A 163 26.00 -3.71 -16.96
C LYS A 163 27.00 -2.56 -17.15
N PHE A 164 27.04 -1.95 -18.33
CA PHE A 164 28.13 -1.09 -18.75
C PHE A 164 27.74 0.37 -18.98
N SER A 165 26.46 0.63 -19.27
CA SER A 165 25.94 1.97 -19.49
C SER A 165 26.07 2.82 -18.22
N ARG A 166 26.56 4.06 -18.36
CA ARG A 166 26.69 5.04 -17.26
C ARG A 166 25.46 5.93 -17.18
N VAL A 167 24.30 5.34 -17.42
CA VAL A 167 23.02 6.03 -17.50
C VAL A 167 22.27 5.89 -16.19
N PHE A 168 21.49 6.89 -15.81
CA PHE A 168 20.58 6.82 -14.66
C PHE A 168 19.36 7.71 -14.87
N THR A 169 18.26 7.39 -14.21
CA THR A 169 17.02 8.16 -14.30
C THR A 169 16.58 8.59 -12.90
N PRO A 170 16.55 9.90 -12.59
CA PRO A 170 15.91 10.41 -11.39
C PRO A 170 14.40 10.16 -11.44
N ILE A 171 13.89 9.46 -10.44
CA ILE A 171 12.48 9.16 -10.19
C ILE A 171 11.99 10.05 -9.05
N LYS A 172 10.83 10.66 -9.28
CA LYS A 172 10.13 11.47 -8.29
C LYS A 172 9.70 10.60 -7.10
N PRO A 173 9.93 11.04 -5.85
CA PRO A 173 9.32 10.42 -4.68
C PRO A 173 7.80 10.52 -4.73
N THR A 174 7.16 9.37 -4.84
CA THR A 174 5.72 9.14 -4.77
C THR A 174 5.48 7.95 -3.85
N LEU A 175 4.27 7.76 -3.33
CA LEU A 175 3.95 6.55 -2.57
C LEU A 175 4.39 5.28 -3.32
N TYR A 176 4.15 5.23 -4.63
CA TYR A 176 4.55 4.10 -5.48
C TYR A 176 6.07 3.90 -5.49
N SER A 177 6.87 4.94 -5.81
CA SER A 177 8.32 4.78 -5.94
C SER A 177 8.99 4.46 -4.61
N VAL A 178 8.48 5.03 -3.52
CA VAL A 178 8.95 4.75 -2.17
C VAL A 178 8.59 3.31 -1.80
N TRP A 179 7.34 2.90 -2.01
CA TRP A 179 6.91 1.52 -1.83
C TRP A 179 7.77 0.54 -2.64
N GLU A 180 8.00 0.81 -3.92
CA GLU A 180 8.77 -0.06 -4.83
C GLU A 180 10.18 -0.30 -4.30
N TYR A 181 10.82 0.75 -3.77
CA TYR A 181 12.13 0.65 -3.14
C TYR A 181 12.12 -0.23 -1.88
N PHE A 182 11.17 -0.01 -0.97
CA PHE A 182 11.08 -0.77 0.28
C PHE A 182 10.65 -2.22 0.05
N PHE A 183 9.68 -2.45 -0.83
CA PHE A 183 9.20 -3.77 -1.20
C PHE A 183 10.28 -4.59 -1.90
N SER A 184 11.09 -3.97 -2.77
CA SER A 184 12.18 -4.68 -3.45
C SER A 184 13.36 -4.99 -2.53
N LYS A 185 13.67 -4.12 -1.55
CA LYS A 185 14.83 -4.31 -0.68
C LYS A 185 14.53 -5.08 0.60
N ASN A 186 13.47 -4.74 1.31
CA ASN A 186 13.13 -5.26 2.63
C ASN A 186 11.60 -5.33 2.80
N PRO A 187 10.89 -6.22 2.07
CA PRO A 187 9.44 -6.27 2.11
C PRO A 187 8.88 -6.59 3.50
N GLY A 188 9.58 -7.40 4.30
CA GLY A 188 9.17 -7.71 5.68
C GLY A 188 9.08 -6.48 6.61
N LYS A 189 9.82 -5.39 6.33
CA LYS A 189 9.71 -4.13 7.11
C LYS A 189 8.38 -3.41 6.88
N ILE A 190 7.79 -3.58 5.70
CA ILE A 190 6.46 -3.06 5.38
C ILE A 190 5.41 -4.18 5.45
N ARG A 191 5.70 -5.24 6.23
CA ARG A 191 4.83 -6.40 6.46
C ARG A 191 4.38 -7.07 5.16
N ASP A 192 5.26 -7.10 4.16
CA ASP A 192 5.03 -7.65 2.81
C ASP A 192 3.79 -7.06 2.11
N MET A 193 3.37 -5.86 2.51
CA MET A 193 2.22 -5.17 1.93
C MET A 193 2.52 -4.78 0.48
N ARG A 194 1.72 -5.32 -0.44
CA ARG A 194 1.81 -4.99 -1.87
C ARG A 194 1.07 -3.69 -2.18
N ILE A 195 1.44 -3.04 -3.28
CA ILE A 195 0.90 -1.72 -3.67
C ILE A 195 -0.59 -1.72 -3.96
N ASP A 196 -1.12 -2.79 -4.57
CA ASP A 196 -2.54 -3.00 -4.80
C ASP A 196 -3.30 -3.12 -3.48
N THR A 197 -2.77 -3.88 -2.51
CA THR A 197 -3.33 -3.97 -1.16
C THR A 197 -3.34 -2.60 -0.47
N LEU A 198 -2.22 -1.86 -0.51
CA LEU A 198 -2.13 -0.51 0.04
C LEU A 198 -3.14 0.44 -0.64
N SER A 199 -3.29 0.34 -1.95
CA SER A 199 -4.26 1.15 -2.72
C SER A 199 -5.70 0.83 -2.31
N GLN A 200 -6.01 -0.45 -2.08
CA GLN A 200 -7.31 -0.87 -1.56
C GLN A 200 -7.54 -0.36 -0.14
N ILE A 201 -6.53 -0.40 0.74
CA ILE A 201 -6.64 0.17 2.10
C ILE A 201 -7.06 1.63 2.03
N LEU A 202 -6.33 2.45 1.27
CA LEU A 202 -6.60 3.90 1.17
C LEU A 202 -7.97 4.19 0.55
N SER A 203 -8.39 3.38 -0.42
CA SER A 203 -9.68 3.55 -1.11
C SER A 203 -10.86 3.11 -0.24
N LEU A 204 -10.78 1.94 0.39
CA LEU A 204 -11.83 1.39 1.26
C LEU A 204 -11.96 2.20 2.56
N ALA A 205 -10.86 2.72 3.09
CA ALA A 205 -10.86 3.66 4.22
C ALA A 205 -11.38 5.06 3.85
N ASN A 206 -11.66 5.32 2.56
CA ASN A 206 -12.17 6.59 2.06
C ASN A 206 -11.30 7.79 2.48
N VAL A 207 -9.98 7.61 2.37
CA VAL A 207 -9.00 8.64 2.75
C VAL A 207 -9.04 9.77 1.73
N ARG A 208 -9.37 10.98 2.22
CA ARG A 208 -9.47 12.20 1.42
C ARG A 208 -9.16 13.43 2.26
N ALA A 209 -8.87 14.54 1.62
CA ALA A 209 -8.67 15.83 2.29
C ALA A 209 -9.79 16.13 3.30
N TYR A 210 -9.41 16.78 4.41
CA TYR A 210 -10.24 17.17 5.54
C TYR A 210 -10.77 16.02 6.42
N THR A 211 -10.32 14.79 6.20
CA THR A 211 -10.67 13.67 7.09
C THR A 211 -9.76 13.59 8.30
N LYS A 212 -10.31 13.10 9.42
CA LYS A 212 -9.57 12.77 10.63
C LYS A 212 -9.39 11.26 10.72
N MET A 213 -8.22 10.76 10.36
CA MET A 213 -7.92 9.32 10.29
C MET A 213 -7.21 8.82 11.54
N LEU A 214 -7.68 7.69 12.08
CA LEU A 214 -6.98 6.96 13.14
C LEU A 214 -6.22 5.80 12.50
N VAL A 215 -4.92 5.68 12.78
CA VAL A 215 -4.07 4.68 12.12
C VAL A 215 -3.18 3.99 13.12
N VAL A 216 -3.20 2.66 13.16
CA VAL A 216 -2.21 1.84 13.88
C VAL A 216 -1.25 1.27 12.85
N ASP A 217 0.03 1.63 12.92
CA ASP A 217 1.00 1.35 11.84
C ASP A 217 2.33 0.76 12.34
N ASP A 218 2.58 -0.52 12.02
CA ASP A 218 3.86 -1.23 12.19
C ASP A 218 4.58 -1.49 10.85
N THR A 219 4.25 -0.75 9.79
CA THR A 219 4.78 -0.87 8.41
C THR A 219 5.86 0.17 8.10
N GLN A 220 6.65 0.57 9.11
CA GLN A 220 7.61 1.68 9.04
C GLN A 220 7.01 3.03 8.60
N GLY A 221 5.71 3.22 8.81
CA GLY A 221 4.99 4.41 8.39
C GLY A 221 4.52 4.37 6.93
N LEU A 222 4.50 3.22 6.24
CA LEU A 222 4.02 3.12 4.86
C LEU A 222 2.55 3.53 4.76
N VAL A 223 1.70 3.00 5.66
CA VAL A 223 0.28 3.32 5.70
C VAL A 223 0.07 4.79 6.10
N ILE A 224 0.76 5.26 7.15
CA ILE A 224 0.75 6.68 7.55
C ILE A 224 1.13 7.58 6.37
N THR A 225 2.18 7.23 5.63
CA THR A 225 2.64 7.98 4.47
C THR A 225 1.58 8.04 3.37
N GLY A 226 0.94 6.92 3.07
CA GLY A 226 -0.15 6.88 2.09
C GLY A 226 -1.35 7.73 2.50
N VAL A 227 -1.68 7.75 3.79
CA VAL A 227 -2.73 8.62 4.34
C VAL A 227 -2.32 10.10 4.20
N MET A 228 -1.11 10.47 4.63
CA MET A 228 -0.59 11.84 4.54
C MET A 228 -0.57 12.37 3.09
N GLU A 229 -0.17 11.53 2.12
CA GLU A 229 -0.17 11.89 0.71
C GLU A 229 -1.59 12.20 0.22
N ARG A 230 -2.58 11.38 0.58
CA ARG A 230 -3.99 11.56 0.18
C ARG A 230 -4.68 12.73 0.89
N LEU A 231 -4.28 13.05 2.12
CA LEU A 231 -4.76 14.23 2.85
C LEU A 231 -4.22 15.54 2.23
N GLY A 232 -3.00 15.52 1.69
CA GLY A 232 -2.37 16.72 1.12
C GLY A 232 -2.13 17.84 2.14
N GLY A 233 -2.07 17.51 3.43
CA GLY A 233 -1.97 18.49 4.52
C GLY A 233 -3.30 19.16 4.91
N TYR A 234 -4.43 18.65 4.43
CA TYR A 234 -5.78 19.04 4.85
C TYR A 234 -6.41 17.89 5.63
N GLY A 235 -6.62 18.06 6.93
CA GLY A 235 -7.09 17.00 7.82
C GLY A 235 -6.00 16.53 8.79
N ILE A 236 -6.24 15.42 9.48
CA ILE A 236 -5.37 14.91 10.54
C ILE A 236 -5.21 13.41 10.37
N VAL A 237 -3.98 12.92 10.53
CA VAL A 237 -3.71 11.50 10.74
C VAL A 237 -3.12 11.31 12.14
N LEU A 238 -3.81 10.56 12.99
CA LEU A 238 -3.30 10.15 14.30
C LEU A 238 -2.71 8.75 14.21
N GLY A 239 -1.39 8.67 14.20
CA GLY A 239 -0.63 7.43 14.22
C GLY A 239 -0.42 6.91 15.64
N ILE A 240 -0.89 5.69 15.90
CA ILE A 240 -0.60 4.94 17.12
C ILE A 240 0.55 3.98 16.80
N HIS A 241 1.56 3.97 17.66
CA HIS A 241 2.76 3.15 17.49
C HIS A 241 3.16 2.44 18.78
N ASP A 242 3.98 1.41 18.62
CA ASP A 242 4.68 0.77 19.74
C ASP A 242 5.92 1.58 20.16
N GLY A 243 6.34 1.41 21.41
CA GLY A 243 7.49 2.07 22.02
C GLY A 243 7.31 3.57 22.29
N GLU A 244 8.36 4.19 22.82
CA GLU A 244 8.35 5.62 23.16
C GLU A 244 8.34 6.53 21.92
N ASN A 245 8.95 6.09 20.82
CA ASN A 245 9.08 6.85 19.58
C ASN A 245 8.55 6.04 18.40
N HIS A 246 7.81 6.72 17.51
CA HIS A 246 7.32 6.09 16.29
C HIS A 246 8.47 5.71 15.34
N ASN A 247 8.29 4.62 14.60
CA ASN A 247 9.20 4.20 13.54
C ASN A 247 8.63 4.53 12.15
N TYR A 248 8.35 5.80 11.88
CA TYR A 248 7.80 6.25 10.58
C TYR A 248 8.88 6.76 9.63
N ASP A 249 9.91 5.94 9.40
CA ASP A 249 11.08 6.33 8.59
C ASP A 249 10.70 6.63 7.12
N ILE A 250 9.67 5.95 6.60
CA ILE A 250 9.21 6.08 5.22
C ILE A 250 8.78 7.52 4.88
N VAL A 251 8.18 8.23 5.84
CA VAL A 251 7.71 9.62 5.70
C VAL A 251 8.84 10.56 5.24
N ARG A 252 10.08 10.29 5.66
CA ARG A 252 11.25 11.12 5.33
C ARG A 252 11.57 11.14 3.84
N TYR A 253 11.24 10.07 3.12
CA TYR A 253 11.57 9.94 1.70
C TYR A 253 10.58 10.63 0.76
N MET A 254 9.43 11.06 1.28
CA MET A 254 8.38 11.73 0.48
C MET A 254 8.65 13.19 0.18
N ASN A 255 9.61 13.82 0.87
CA ASN A 255 9.83 15.28 0.83
C ASN A 255 8.55 16.07 1.10
N PHE A 256 7.77 15.64 2.09
CA PHE A 256 6.55 16.33 2.47
C PHE A 256 6.83 17.76 2.92
N SER A 257 5.92 18.67 2.55
CA SER A 257 5.96 20.05 3.01
C SER A 257 5.72 20.13 4.53
N LYS A 258 6.02 21.28 5.13
CA LYS A 258 5.68 21.52 6.55
C LYS A 258 4.19 21.32 6.82
N LYS A 259 3.32 21.75 5.90
CA LYS A 259 1.87 21.57 5.99
C LYS A 259 1.47 20.09 6.10
N ASN A 260 2.09 19.23 5.30
CA ASN A 260 1.86 17.79 5.38
C ASN A 260 2.36 17.23 6.73
N HIS A 261 3.53 17.66 7.20
CA HIS A 261 4.06 17.22 8.49
C HIS A 261 3.18 17.66 9.68
N ASP A 262 2.63 18.87 9.63
CA ASP A 262 1.74 19.39 10.68
C ASP A 262 0.42 18.59 10.79
N SER A 263 0.03 17.86 9.73
CA SER A 263 -1.15 16.97 9.74
C SER A 263 -0.93 15.63 10.48
N LEU A 264 0.33 15.26 10.76
CA LEU A 264 0.67 14.01 11.44
C LEU A 264 0.77 14.22 12.95
N LEU A 265 -0.09 13.53 13.69
CA LEU A 265 -0.04 13.42 15.13
C LEU A 265 0.35 12.00 15.53
N THR A 266 1.05 11.83 16.65
CA THR A 266 1.52 10.52 17.09
C THR A 266 1.35 10.31 18.58
N LEU A 267 0.92 9.10 18.95
CA LEU A 267 0.83 8.62 20.32
C LEU A 267 1.40 7.20 20.43
N SER A 268 2.05 6.90 21.54
CA SER A 268 2.36 5.51 21.89
C SER A 268 1.12 4.80 22.44
N TRP A 269 1.08 3.47 22.39
CA TRP A 269 -0.01 2.68 22.98
C TRP A 269 -0.28 3.00 24.46
N GLN A 270 0.76 3.28 25.24
CA GLN A 270 0.63 3.71 26.64
C GLN A 270 -0.24 4.98 26.75
N GLN A 271 0.06 5.98 25.93
CA GLN A 271 -0.61 7.28 25.96
C GLN A 271 -2.09 7.25 25.52
N VAL A 272 -2.56 6.15 24.93
CA VAL A 272 -3.96 5.97 24.50
C VAL A 272 -4.89 5.80 25.71
N PHE A 273 -4.45 5.09 26.74
CA PHE A 273 -5.27 4.74 27.92
C PHE A 273 -5.54 5.98 28.79
N LYS A 274 -6.77 6.10 29.32
CA LYS A 274 -7.18 7.27 30.13
C LYS A 274 -6.66 7.20 31.55
N GLU A 275 -6.44 5.98 32.03
CA GLU A 275 -5.94 5.65 33.36
C GLU A 275 -4.49 6.13 33.54
N GLU A 276 -3.75 6.30 32.45
CA GLU A 276 -2.38 6.81 32.47
C GLU A 276 -2.38 8.33 32.68
N ILE A 277 -2.35 8.77 33.93
CA ILE A 277 -2.31 10.20 34.27
C ILE A 277 -0.93 10.74 33.89
N GLN A 278 -0.90 11.67 32.93
CA GLN A 278 0.31 12.40 32.61
C GLN A 278 0.65 13.29 33.81
N ALA A 279 1.82 13.08 34.43
CA ALA A 279 2.26 13.88 35.56
C ALA A 279 2.19 15.38 35.22
N PRO A 280 1.74 16.26 36.13
CA PRO A 280 1.60 17.68 35.84
C PRO A 280 2.96 18.29 35.47
N PHE A 281 2.98 19.10 34.41
CA PHE A 281 4.20 19.82 34.03
C PHE A 281 4.49 20.95 35.02
N ASN A 282 5.73 21.02 35.49
CA ASN A 282 6.18 22.12 36.34
C ASN A 282 6.47 23.36 35.48
N TYR A 283 5.53 24.30 35.42
CA TYR A 283 5.72 25.56 34.72
C TYR A 283 6.64 26.50 35.50
N GLN A 284 7.65 27.04 34.83
CA GLN A 284 8.65 27.95 35.40
C GLN A 284 8.63 29.26 34.64
N ASP A 285 9.05 30.35 35.28
CA ASP A 285 9.18 31.64 34.63
C ASP A 285 10.38 31.63 33.66
N GLU A 286 10.08 31.75 32.37
CA GLU A 286 11.04 31.68 31.26
C GLU A 286 12.14 32.74 31.39
N SER A 287 11.86 33.87 32.04
CA SER A 287 12.81 34.97 32.24
C SER A 287 13.90 34.69 33.26
N THR A 288 13.70 33.71 34.14
CA THR A 288 14.60 33.37 35.25
C THR A 288 15.67 32.33 34.89
N LEU A 289 15.53 31.70 33.71
CA LEU A 289 16.34 30.57 33.27
C LEU A 289 17.55 31.03 32.44
N SER A 290 18.67 30.31 32.59
CA SER A 290 19.81 30.49 31.68
C SER A 290 19.43 30.09 30.25
N GLU A 291 20.11 30.60 29.22
CA GLU A 291 19.80 30.27 27.81
C GLU A 291 19.75 28.76 27.53
N LYS A 292 20.66 28.00 28.15
CA LYS A 292 20.74 26.54 28.00
C LYS A 292 19.56 25.84 28.69
N ASP A 293 19.22 26.28 29.90
CA ASP A 293 18.11 25.70 30.67
C ASP A 293 16.76 26.07 30.06
N LEU A 294 16.62 27.29 29.54
CA LEU A 294 15.46 27.75 28.79
C LEU A 294 15.21 26.88 27.55
N LYS A 295 16.24 26.59 26.75
CA LYS A 295 16.12 25.71 25.58
C LYS A 295 15.67 24.29 25.96
N TYR A 296 16.20 23.75 27.06
CA TYR A 296 15.81 22.43 27.56
C TYR A 296 14.38 22.42 28.11
N TYR A 297 14.00 23.47 28.86
CA TYR A 297 12.67 23.70 29.40
C TYR A 297 11.62 23.80 28.29
N LEU A 298 11.84 24.67 27.30
CA LEU A 298 10.94 24.86 26.16
C LEU A 298 10.76 23.57 25.35
N ARG A 299 11.84 22.82 25.10
CA ARG A 299 11.74 21.52 24.40
C ARG A 299 10.83 20.52 25.15
N ARG A 300 10.96 20.47 26.48
CA ARG A 300 10.11 19.62 27.32
C ARG A 300 8.66 20.11 27.37
N LYS A 301 8.45 21.43 27.51
CA LYS A 301 7.13 22.07 27.51
C LYS A 301 6.38 21.76 26.22
N VAL A 302 7.02 21.98 25.06
CA VAL A 302 6.44 21.68 23.74
C VAL A 302 6.10 20.19 23.61
N ASN A 303 6.97 19.28 24.03
CA ASN A 303 6.65 17.84 23.95
C ASN A 303 5.51 17.45 24.92
N TYR A 304 5.48 18.05 26.11
CA TYR A 304 4.42 17.82 27.09
C TYR A 304 3.05 18.27 26.56
N GLU A 305 2.97 19.51 26.06
CA GLU A 305 1.77 20.11 25.48
C GLU A 305 1.34 19.34 24.23
N ARG A 306 2.27 18.98 23.33
CA ARG A 306 1.99 18.14 22.16
C ARG A 306 1.29 16.84 22.54
N ILE A 307 1.80 16.11 23.54
CA ILE A 307 1.20 14.84 23.98
C ILE A 307 -0.18 15.09 24.58
N ARG A 308 -0.31 16.09 25.46
CA ARG A 308 -1.58 16.45 26.10
C ARG A 308 -2.66 16.76 25.05
N ASP A 309 -2.35 17.66 24.12
CA ASP A 309 -3.29 18.12 23.11
C ASP A 309 -3.64 16.98 22.14
N THR A 310 -2.68 16.13 21.80
CA THR A 310 -2.92 14.94 20.96
C THR A 310 -3.83 13.92 21.65
N ARG A 311 -3.67 13.70 22.97
CA ARG A 311 -4.57 12.82 23.75
C ARG A 311 -5.98 13.39 23.82
N GLU A 312 -6.11 14.70 23.99
CA GLU A 312 -7.41 15.36 23.95
C GLU A 312 -8.11 15.18 22.59
N ILE A 313 -7.35 15.31 21.49
CA ILE A 313 -7.85 15.04 20.13
C ILE A 313 -8.31 13.58 19.98
N LEU A 314 -7.57 12.61 20.52
CA LEU A 314 -7.97 11.21 20.53
C LEU A 314 -9.26 11.01 21.31
N TRP A 315 -9.31 11.49 22.55
CA TRP A 315 -10.42 11.24 23.47
C TRP A 315 -11.70 11.98 23.13
N ARG A 316 -11.59 13.12 22.44
CA ARG A 316 -12.74 13.78 21.81
C ARG A 316 -13.40 12.87 20.77
N GLY A 317 -12.65 11.94 20.17
CA GLY A 317 -13.17 11.01 19.17
C GLY A 317 -13.40 11.70 17.82
N GLU A 318 -14.55 11.44 17.20
CA GLU A 318 -14.94 12.03 15.91
C GLU A 318 -14.00 11.64 14.73
N PHE A 319 -13.36 10.47 14.80
CA PHE A 319 -12.53 9.99 13.70
C PHE A 319 -13.40 9.49 12.54
N ASP A 320 -12.96 9.76 11.31
CA ASP A 320 -13.64 9.42 10.06
C ASP A 320 -13.29 8.04 9.51
N GLY A 321 -12.38 7.33 10.17
CA GLY A 321 -12.04 5.96 9.82
C GLY A 321 -10.91 5.42 10.69
N LEU A 322 -10.80 4.09 10.72
CA LEU A 322 -9.71 3.37 11.37
C LEU A 322 -8.97 2.52 10.33
N ILE A 323 -7.64 2.64 10.29
CA ILE A 323 -6.77 1.73 9.55
C ILE A 323 -5.84 1.03 10.52
N VAL A 324 -5.74 -0.30 10.43
CA VAL A 324 -4.86 -1.11 11.28
C VAL A 324 -3.93 -1.92 10.40
N ALA A 325 -2.63 -1.75 10.57
CA ALA A 325 -1.60 -2.57 9.95
C ALA A 325 -0.52 -2.88 11.00
N SER A 326 -0.87 -3.74 11.97
CA SER A 326 -0.03 -4.05 13.12
C SER A 326 0.22 -5.55 13.27
N GLN A 327 1.08 -5.90 14.22
CA GLN A 327 1.30 -7.28 14.64
C GLN A 327 0.37 -7.76 15.78
N TYR A 328 -0.38 -6.85 16.40
CA TYR A 328 -1.25 -7.19 17.52
C TYR A 328 -2.55 -7.86 17.05
N GLN A 329 -3.24 -8.49 18.00
CA GLN A 329 -4.57 -9.04 17.75
C GLN A 329 -5.56 -7.92 17.40
N PRO A 330 -6.24 -8.00 16.23
CA PRO A 330 -7.17 -6.95 15.82
C PRO A 330 -8.31 -6.69 16.81
N GLU A 331 -8.76 -7.72 17.51
CA GLU A 331 -9.88 -7.66 18.46
C GLU A 331 -9.57 -6.68 19.60
N SER A 332 -8.39 -6.78 20.22
CA SER A 332 -7.98 -5.87 21.30
C SER A 332 -7.84 -4.43 20.84
N ILE A 333 -7.38 -4.23 19.59
CA ILE A 333 -7.29 -2.90 18.97
C ILE A 333 -8.70 -2.31 18.80
N LEU A 334 -9.63 -3.11 18.27
CA LEU A 334 -11.01 -2.69 18.07
C LEU A 334 -11.66 -2.32 19.40
N GLU A 335 -11.53 -3.14 20.44
CA GLU A 335 -12.08 -2.84 21.77
C GLU A 335 -11.58 -1.51 22.32
N THR A 336 -10.29 -1.22 22.12
CA THR A 336 -9.64 0.00 22.63
C THR A 336 -10.01 1.24 21.82
N LEU A 337 -10.07 1.13 20.48
CA LEU A 337 -10.14 2.30 19.59
C LEU A 337 -11.54 2.61 19.05
N MET A 338 -12.45 1.64 19.02
CA MET A 338 -13.82 1.86 18.53
C MET A 338 -14.59 2.99 19.21
N PRO A 339 -14.43 3.28 20.52
CA PRO A 339 -15.10 4.42 21.14
C PRO A 339 -14.78 5.77 20.49
N TYR A 340 -13.66 5.89 19.78
CA TYR A 340 -13.20 7.15 19.17
C TYR A 340 -13.61 7.28 17.70
N VAL A 341 -14.04 6.20 17.05
CA VAL A 341 -14.43 6.20 15.63
C VAL A 341 -15.91 6.55 15.50
N SER A 342 -16.24 7.50 14.63
CA SER A 342 -17.64 7.91 14.42
C SER A 342 -18.47 6.80 13.79
N GLY A 343 -19.80 6.88 13.92
CA GLY A 343 -20.72 5.99 13.19
C GLY A 343 -20.66 6.23 11.68
N SER A 344 -21.02 5.21 10.90
CA SER A 344 -20.98 5.21 9.44
C SER A 344 -19.57 5.41 8.85
N ARG A 345 -18.52 5.05 9.59
CA ARG A 345 -17.13 5.19 9.16
C ARG A 345 -16.48 3.84 8.82
N PRO A 346 -15.59 3.78 7.82
CA PRO A 346 -14.92 2.55 7.44
C PRO A 346 -13.86 2.14 8.46
N ILE A 347 -13.73 0.84 8.64
CA ILE A 347 -12.67 0.20 9.43
C ILE A 347 -11.96 -0.77 8.51
N ILE A 348 -10.65 -0.60 8.36
CA ILE A 348 -9.81 -1.45 7.51
C ILE A 348 -8.70 -2.06 8.37
N ILE A 349 -8.57 -3.38 8.32
CA ILE A 349 -7.55 -4.13 9.05
C ILE A 349 -6.76 -4.97 8.05
N TYR A 350 -5.48 -4.67 7.93
CA TYR A 350 -4.53 -5.41 7.14
C TYR A 350 -3.79 -6.44 7.99
N HIS A 351 -3.67 -7.66 7.47
CA HIS A 351 -2.75 -8.65 8.01
C HIS A 351 -2.21 -9.56 6.90
N ILE A 352 -0.96 -9.98 7.01
CA ILE A 352 -0.32 -10.87 6.02
C ILE A 352 -0.97 -12.27 6.00
N ASN A 353 -1.41 -12.75 7.18
CA ASN A 353 -2.07 -14.04 7.35
C ASN A 353 -3.58 -13.87 7.50
N LYS A 354 -4.35 -14.66 6.74
CA LYS A 354 -5.81 -14.64 6.72
C LYS A 354 -6.42 -15.12 8.04
N GLU A 355 -5.78 -16.08 8.70
CA GLU A 355 -6.23 -16.75 9.91
C GLU A 355 -6.47 -15.76 11.05
N VAL A 356 -5.61 -14.75 11.17
CA VAL A 356 -5.75 -13.67 12.17
C VAL A 356 -7.00 -12.83 11.89
N LEU A 357 -7.32 -12.59 10.62
CA LEU A 357 -8.50 -11.82 10.24
C LEU A 357 -9.80 -12.61 10.36
N ILE A 358 -9.76 -13.95 10.29
CA ILE A 358 -10.94 -14.79 10.47
C ILE A 358 -11.53 -14.60 11.88
N ASN A 359 -10.69 -14.63 12.91
CA ASN A 359 -11.12 -14.42 14.29
C ASN A 359 -11.74 -13.03 14.47
N ALA A 360 -11.08 -11.99 13.95
CA ALA A 360 -11.57 -10.63 13.99
C ALA A 360 -12.89 -10.45 13.21
N CYS A 361 -13.05 -11.15 12.08
CA CYS A 361 -14.29 -11.15 11.30
C CYS A 361 -15.44 -11.80 12.07
N VAL A 362 -15.19 -12.92 12.75
CA VAL A 362 -16.19 -13.56 13.62
C VAL A 362 -16.56 -12.63 14.78
N TYR A 363 -15.57 -12.01 15.44
CA TYR A 363 -15.79 -10.99 16.47
C TYR A 363 -16.67 -9.85 15.96
N MET A 364 -16.37 -9.30 14.77
CA MET A 364 -17.17 -8.24 14.15
C MET A 364 -18.59 -8.68 13.81
N LYS A 365 -18.81 -9.94 13.42
CA LYS A 365 -20.15 -10.48 13.12
C LYS A 365 -21.01 -10.69 14.36
N ILE A 366 -20.39 -11.08 15.48
CA ILE A 366 -21.08 -11.26 16.76
C ILE A 366 -21.43 -9.89 17.36
N SER A 367 -20.51 -8.94 17.24
CA SER A 367 -20.72 -7.58 17.71
C SER A 367 -21.75 -6.85 16.86
N LYS A 368 -22.67 -6.13 17.51
CA LYS A 368 -23.65 -5.30 16.82
C LYS A 368 -23.08 -3.95 16.35
N LYS A 369 -21.79 -3.68 16.58
CA LYS A 369 -21.13 -2.41 16.22
C LYS A 369 -20.62 -2.37 14.79
N PHE A 370 -20.67 -3.47 14.05
CA PHE A 370 -20.08 -3.56 12.72
C PHE A 370 -21.10 -4.03 11.69
N LEU A 371 -21.07 -3.40 10.52
CA LEU A 371 -21.87 -3.75 9.37
C LEU A 371 -20.98 -4.28 8.24
N ASN A 372 -21.43 -5.38 7.63
CA ASN A 372 -20.79 -6.02 6.48
C ASN A 372 -19.28 -6.30 6.65
N PRO A 373 -18.84 -7.04 7.69
CA PRO A 373 -17.46 -7.47 7.82
C PRO A 373 -17.11 -8.48 6.71
N GLN A 374 -16.12 -8.15 5.89
CA GLN A 374 -15.67 -8.95 4.75
C GLN A 374 -14.16 -9.06 4.72
N ILE A 375 -13.66 -10.26 4.37
CA ILE A 375 -12.24 -10.51 4.15
C ILE A 375 -12.00 -10.59 2.63
N THR A 376 -11.07 -9.78 2.13
CA THR A 376 -10.71 -9.72 0.71
C THR A 376 -9.20 -9.88 0.52
N GLU A 377 -8.81 -10.36 -0.65
CA GLU A 377 -7.41 -10.44 -1.11
C GLU A 377 -7.35 -9.91 -2.54
N SER A 378 -6.24 -9.26 -2.92
CA SER A 378 -5.98 -8.83 -4.28
C SER A 378 -4.80 -9.58 -4.90
N TRP A 379 -4.92 -9.86 -6.21
CA TRP A 379 -3.84 -10.47 -7.00
C TRP A 379 -3.35 -9.47 -8.04
N LEU A 380 -2.03 -9.32 -8.12
CA LEU A 380 -1.35 -8.45 -9.07
C LEU A 380 -0.47 -9.27 -10.01
N ARG A 381 -0.63 -9.08 -11.32
CA ARG A 381 0.18 -9.74 -12.35
C ARG A 381 0.78 -8.72 -13.30
N GLN A 382 2.11 -8.58 -13.26
CA GLN A 382 2.85 -7.73 -14.18
C GLN A 382 3.01 -8.43 -15.54
N TYR A 383 2.91 -7.66 -16.63
CA TYR A 383 3.14 -8.14 -18.00
C TYR A 383 4.37 -7.48 -18.61
N GLN A 384 5.14 -8.28 -19.35
CA GLN A 384 6.06 -7.75 -20.34
C GLN A 384 5.26 -7.42 -21.60
N VAL A 385 5.37 -6.19 -22.07
CA VAL A 385 4.70 -5.72 -23.29
C VAL A 385 5.77 -5.23 -24.25
N LEU A 386 6.20 -6.13 -25.14
CA LEU A 386 7.15 -5.85 -26.22
C LEU A 386 6.62 -6.51 -27.50
N PRO A 387 6.82 -5.92 -28.68
CA PRO A 387 6.45 -6.55 -29.95
C PRO A 387 6.99 -7.99 -30.04
N GLY A 388 6.11 -8.93 -30.39
CA GLY A 388 6.41 -10.37 -30.49
C GLY A 388 6.77 -11.09 -29.18
N ARG A 389 6.74 -10.40 -28.02
CA ARG A 389 7.23 -10.93 -26.72
C ARG A 389 6.32 -10.54 -25.56
N ILE A 390 5.01 -10.58 -25.77
CA ILE A 390 4.02 -10.27 -24.75
C ILE A 390 3.74 -11.51 -23.91
N HIS A 391 4.08 -11.46 -22.63
CA HIS A 391 3.76 -12.52 -21.67
C HIS A 391 3.77 -11.95 -20.23
N PRO A 392 3.11 -12.62 -19.28
CA PRO A 392 3.25 -12.28 -17.87
C PRO A 392 4.71 -12.41 -17.39
N SER A 393 5.11 -11.65 -16.38
CA SER A 393 6.38 -11.90 -15.70
C SER A 393 6.42 -13.34 -15.17
N MET A 394 7.55 -14.02 -15.38
CA MET A 394 7.73 -15.43 -14.98
C MET A 394 7.86 -15.60 -13.47
N SER A 395 8.31 -14.54 -12.77
CA SER A 395 8.40 -14.50 -11.32
C SER A 395 7.55 -13.34 -10.81
N THR A 396 6.76 -13.60 -9.77
CA THR A 396 5.93 -12.62 -9.08
C THR A 396 5.91 -12.92 -7.60
N SER A 397 5.48 -11.95 -6.80
CA SER A 397 5.20 -12.17 -5.38
C SER A 397 3.94 -13.04 -5.21
N GLY A 398 3.88 -13.86 -4.17
CA GLY A 398 2.74 -14.73 -3.87
C GLY A 398 1.49 -13.93 -3.49
N GLY A 399 1.39 -13.51 -2.22
CA GLY A 399 0.32 -12.66 -1.70
C GLY A 399 0.79 -11.25 -1.39
N GLY A 400 -0.15 -10.30 -1.35
CA GLY A 400 0.08 -8.94 -0.85
C GLY A 400 -0.52 -8.71 0.54
N GLY A 401 -0.90 -9.79 1.23
CA GLY A 401 -1.69 -9.82 2.45
C GLY A 401 -3.20 -9.73 2.21
N TYR A 402 -3.96 -9.76 3.30
CA TYR A 402 -5.42 -9.79 3.31
C TYR A 402 -5.97 -8.55 4.01
N LEU A 403 -7.19 -8.17 3.64
CA LEU A 403 -7.91 -7.05 4.24
C LEU A 403 -9.20 -7.54 4.87
N LEU A 404 -9.46 -7.15 6.11
CA LEU A 404 -10.78 -7.20 6.73
C LEU A 404 -11.33 -5.78 6.73
N HIS A 405 -12.49 -5.58 6.11
CA HIS A 405 -13.16 -4.29 6.10
C HIS A 405 -14.60 -4.39 6.61
N ALA A 406 -15.04 -3.36 7.31
CA ALA A 406 -16.40 -3.22 7.83
C ALA A 406 -16.78 -1.74 7.94
N THR A 407 -18.07 -1.46 8.16
CA THR A 407 -18.55 -0.12 8.52
C THR A 407 -18.93 -0.08 9.99
N HIS A 408 -18.41 0.89 10.73
CA HIS A 408 -18.80 1.13 12.12
C HIS A 408 -20.24 1.63 12.19
N ILE A 409 -21.06 1.05 13.05
CA ILE A 409 -22.44 1.47 13.31
C ILE A 409 -22.62 1.79 14.78
N VAL A 410 -23.33 2.89 15.04
CA VAL A 410 -23.73 3.28 16.38
C VAL A 410 -25.16 2.81 16.59
N ILE A 411 -25.37 1.96 17.58
CA ILE A 411 -26.70 1.51 17.96
C ILE A 411 -27.20 2.41 19.07
N ASN A 412 -28.37 3.00 18.84
CA ASN A 412 -29.09 3.66 19.91
C ASN A 412 -29.89 2.62 20.68
N GLU A 413 -29.41 2.24 21.86
CA GLU A 413 -30.08 1.26 22.73
C GLU A 413 -31.45 1.75 23.24
N SER A 414 -31.75 3.05 23.14
CA SER A 414 -33.05 3.61 23.51
C SER A 414 -34.13 3.47 22.44
N LEU A 415 -33.77 3.12 21.20
CA LEU A 415 -34.73 2.90 20.11
C LEU A 415 -34.95 1.40 19.90
N PRO A 416 -36.21 0.91 19.91
CA PRO A 416 -36.48 -0.49 19.60
C PRO A 416 -35.99 -0.80 18.18
N THR A 417 -35.13 -1.81 18.04
CA THR A 417 -34.75 -2.33 16.72
C THR A 417 -36.02 -2.73 15.97
N PRO A 418 -36.32 -2.14 14.80
CA PRO A 418 -37.48 -2.55 14.02
C PRO A 418 -37.28 -4.01 13.61
N ILE A 419 -38.16 -4.88 14.09
CA ILE A 419 -38.18 -6.29 13.68
C ILE A 419 -38.47 -6.31 12.18
N PRO A 420 -37.59 -6.91 11.35
CA PRO A 420 -37.83 -7.02 9.92
C PRO A 420 -39.18 -7.67 9.63
N SER A 421 -39.90 -7.20 8.61
CA SER A 421 -41.24 -7.67 8.27
C SER A 421 -41.32 -9.20 8.04
N TYR A 422 -40.24 -9.81 7.56
CA TYR A 422 -40.15 -11.27 7.38
C TYR A 422 -40.04 -12.06 8.70
N MET A 423 -39.55 -11.45 9.78
CA MET A 423 -39.55 -12.06 11.12
C MET A 423 -40.93 -11.94 11.78
N LYS A 424 -41.67 -10.86 11.49
CA LYS A 424 -43.06 -10.72 11.96
C LYS A 424 -43.99 -11.80 11.41
N GLN A 425 -43.73 -12.31 10.20
CA GLN A 425 -44.55 -13.35 9.58
C GLN A 425 -44.48 -14.69 10.32
N LYS A 426 -43.32 -15.03 10.92
CA LYS A 426 -43.16 -16.27 11.70
C LYS A 426 -43.99 -16.27 12.99
N ASP A 427 -44.04 -15.13 13.68
CA ASP A 427 -44.81 -15.01 14.93
C ASP A 427 -46.32 -15.14 14.68
N THR A 428 -46.84 -14.57 13.57
CA THR A 428 -48.25 -14.75 13.17
C THR A 428 -48.63 -16.21 12.86
N LEU A 429 -47.71 -16.99 12.26
CA LEU A 429 -47.95 -18.41 11.95
C LEU A 429 -47.94 -19.27 13.22
N GLU A 430 -47.12 -18.94 14.22
CA GLU A 430 -47.12 -19.62 15.51
C GLU A 430 -48.33 -19.25 16.38
N GLU A 431 -48.87 -18.02 16.26
CA GLU A 431 -50.11 -17.61 16.93
C GLU A 431 -51.36 -18.25 16.32
N LEU A 432 -51.43 -18.38 14.98
CA LEU A 432 -52.50 -19.10 14.28
C LEU A 432 -52.53 -20.60 14.63
N ASN A 433 -51.37 -21.23 14.78
CA ASN A 433 -51.28 -22.65 15.17
C ASN A 433 -51.65 -22.90 16.65
N LYS A 434 -51.65 -21.87 17.51
CA LYS A 434 -52.11 -21.98 18.90
C LYS A 434 -53.61 -21.77 19.06
N SER A 435 -54.25 -20.98 18.18
CA SER A 435 -55.71 -20.76 18.24
C SER A 435 -56.52 -21.97 17.78
N ASP A 436 -55.95 -22.83 16.92
CA ASP A 436 -56.66 -23.99 16.37
C ASP A 436 -56.66 -25.22 17.30
N PHE A 437 -55.90 -25.19 18.40
CA PHE A 437 -55.82 -26.30 19.38
C PHE A 437 -56.77 -26.19 20.57
N CYS A 438 -57.59 -25.13 20.69
CA CYS A 438 -58.46 -24.91 21.84
C CYS A 438 -59.96 -25.15 21.61
N ASN A 439 -60.42 -25.46 20.41
CA ASN A 439 -61.84 -25.73 20.15
C ASN A 439 -62.03 -27.06 19.42
N ASN A 440 -62.37 -28.10 20.18
CA ASN A 440 -63.32 -29.18 19.86
C ASN A 440 -62.90 -30.49 20.55
N ASN A 441 -63.39 -30.70 21.77
CA ASN A 441 -63.53 -32.03 22.35
C ASN A 441 -64.98 -32.22 22.81
N SER A 442 -65.79 -32.81 21.94
CA SER A 442 -67.02 -33.50 22.31
C SER A 442 -67.06 -34.83 21.53
N ILE A 443 -66.85 -35.93 22.25
CA ILE A 443 -67.64 -37.19 22.25
C ILE A 443 -67.99 -37.71 20.83
N ASP A 444 -67.54 -38.87 20.32
CA ASP A 444 -67.85 -40.23 20.81
C ASP A 444 -67.18 -41.30 19.93
N GLU A 445 -67.21 -42.52 20.45
CA GLU A 445 -66.64 -43.78 19.97
C GLU A 445 -67.07 -44.25 18.56
N THR A 446 -66.19 -44.97 17.84
CA THR A 446 -66.39 -46.34 17.27
C THR A 446 -65.64 -46.65 15.94
N VAL A 447 -64.96 -47.81 15.95
CA VAL A 447 -64.85 -48.83 14.87
C VAL A 447 -63.81 -48.70 13.72
N LYS A 448 -62.85 -49.64 13.79
CA LYS A 448 -62.22 -50.52 12.76
C LYS A 448 -61.80 -49.99 11.37
N ILE A 449 -60.48 -50.08 11.16
CA ILE A 449 -59.72 -50.73 10.07
C ILE A 449 -60.58 -51.46 9.01
N GLU A 450 -60.49 -51.09 7.71
CA GLU A 450 -59.75 -51.82 6.65
C GLU A 450 -60.02 -51.31 5.20
N SER A 451 -58.99 -51.38 4.36
CA SER A 451 -58.96 -51.61 2.88
C SER A 451 -59.14 -50.48 1.83
N LEU A 452 -58.01 -50.26 1.13
CA LEU A 452 -57.74 -50.27 -0.33
C LEU A 452 -58.65 -49.58 -1.37
N ASP A 453 -57.95 -48.74 -2.16
CA ASP A 453 -57.82 -48.75 -3.64
C ASP A 453 -58.60 -47.80 -4.58
N GLN A 454 -57.76 -47.18 -5.43
CA GLN A 454 -57.90 -46.83 -6.85
C GLN A 454 -58.51 -45.48 -7.30
N ASN A 455 -57.63 -44.67 -7.89
CA ASN A 455 -57.68 -44.12 -9.27
C ASN A 455 -56.45 -43.19 -9.45
N VAL A 456 -55.33 -43.61 -10.06
CA VAL A 456 -55.00 -43.71 -11.51
C VAL A 456 -55.30 -42.45 -12.33
N THR A 457 -54.23 -41.74 -12.72
CA THR A 457 -53.80 -41.26 -14.07
C THR A 457 -52.86 -40.05 -13.87
N SER A 458 -51.53 -40.16 -13.98
CA SER A 458 -50.65 -40.35 -15.15
C SER A 458 -50.19 -39.03 -15.80
N GLU A 459 -48.91 -38.69 -15.62
CA GLU A 459 -48.01 -38.21 -16.68
C GLU A 459 -46.55 -38.39 -16.22
N ASN A 460 -45.78 -39.15 -17.00
CA ASN A 460 -44.38 -39.56 -16.79
C ASN A 460 -43.61 -39.26 -18.09
N HIS A 461 -42.34 -38.85 -17.96
CA HIS A 461 -41.14 -39.40 -18.65
C HIS A 461 -39.95 -38.42 -18.45
N LEU A 462 -38.96 -38.74 -17.61
CA LEU A 462 -37.77 -39.59 -17.85
C LEU A 462 -36.82 -39.04 -18.94
N VAL A 463 -35.70 -38.49 -18.49
CA VAL A 463 -34.49 -38.21 -19.30
C VAL A 463 -33.37 -39.14 -18.83
N ASN A 464 -32.69 -39.74 -19.80
CA ASN A 464 -31.77 -40.87 -19.74
C ASN A 464 -30.47 -40.62 -18.94
N ASN A 465 -30.09 -41.62 -18.14
CA ASN A 465 -28.83 -41.69 -17.38
C ASN A 465 -27.61 -42.12 -18.22
N GLU A 466 -27.73 -42.28 -19.54
CA GLU A 466 -26.62 -42.73 -20.40
C GLU A 466 -25.65 -41.59 -20.81
N GLU A 467 -26.10 -40.34 -20.82
CA GLU A 467 -25.25 -39.19 -21.19
C GLU A 467 -24.27 -38.77 -20.08
N LEU A 468 -24.58 -39.10 -18.82
CA LEU A 468 -23.71 -38.81 -17.67
C LEU A 468 -22.51 -39.76 -17.61
N GLN A 469 -22.66 -41.01 -18.06
CA GLN A 469 -21.56 -42.00 -18.09
C GLN A 469 -20.60 -41.81 -19.26
N GLU A 470 -21.04 -41.25 -20.39
CA GLU A 470 -20.15 -40.94 -21.51
C GLU A 470 -19.28 -39.69 -21.27
N ALA A 471 -19.75 -38.74 -20.47
CA ALA A 471 -18.98 -37.55 -20.09
C ALA A 471 -17.83 -37.87 -19.12
N GLU A 472 -18.03 -38.85 -18.23
CA GLU A 472 -17.02 -39.27 -17.24
C GLU A 472 -15.88 -40.08 -17.89
N ASN A 473 -16.20 -40.93 -18.87
CA ASN A 473 -15.21 -41.75 -19.59
C ASN A 473 -14.33 -40.95 -20.57
N LYS A 474 -14.76 -39.76 -21.01
CA LYS A 474 -13.92 -38.85 -21.83
C LYS A 474 -12.89 -38.06 -21.01
N ARG A 475 -13.06 -37.94 -19.69
CA ARG A 475 -12.12 -37.23 -18.81
C ARG A 475 -10.89 -38.06 -18.40
N ILE A 476 -10.96 -39.39 -18.52
CA ILE A 476 -9.90 -40.32 -18.09
C ILE A 476 -8.90 -40.65 -19.23
N LYS A 477 -9.10 -40.11 -20.44
CA LYS A 477 -8.20 -40.34 -21.61
C LYS A 477 -7.34 -39.13 -22.01
N LEU A 478 -7.20 -38.13 -21.14
CA LEU A 478 -6.40 -36.91 -21.39
C LEU A 478 -5.44 -36.55 -20.24
N GLU A 479 -5.18 -37.49 -19.35
CA GLU A 479 -3.95 -37.60 -18.54
C GLU A 479 -3.17 -38.84 -19.01
#